data_AF-A0A176S502-F1
#
_entry.id   AF-A0A176S502-F1
#
_cell.length_a   1.000
_cell.length_b   1.000
_cell.length_c   1.000
_cell.angle_alpha   90.00
_cell.angle_beta   90.00
_cell.angle_gamma   90.00
#
_symmetry.space_group_name_H-M   'P 1'
#
loop_
_entity.id
_entity.type
_entity.pdbx_description
1 polymer ?
#
loop_
_entity_poly.entity_id
_entity_poly.type
_entity_poly.pdbx_seq_one_letter_code
_entity_poly.pdbx_strand_id
1 'polypeptide(L)'
;MRSQKLTDNEIQTFVICAIQPQKANREQYGYTIQVQPGIYQSTQIAFNHITLISLNELPDELHNAWITCLASKKLKRLKAFNLLKSQGFKLISKPFKWFLVELWQHISTKGDDDMALNLSPQEIKAIGEMWGTSLFTEDEFEELLSTVPLEVRLRGLKPTDVMNYFKPEQLEEIEAYLEQRKQQS
;
A
#
# COMPACT_ATOMS: atom_id res chain seq x y z
N MET A 1 24.73 2.53 -27.00
CA MET A 1 24.71 3.61 -26.00
C MET A 1 26.14 4.03 -25.68
N ARG A 2 26.52 5.29 -25.91
CA ARG A 2 27.81 5.83 -25.45
C ARG A 2 27.64 6.26 -24.00
N SER A 3 28.37 5.63 -23.09
CA SER A 3 28.47 6.06 -21.69
C SER A 3 29.23 7.39 -21.64
N GLN A 4 28.56 8.48 -21.23
CA GLN A 4 29.22 9.73 -20.86
C GLN A 4 29.66 9.62 -19.40
N LYS A 5 30.93 9.96 -19.12
CA LYS A 5 31.42 10.09 -17.74
C LYS A 5 30.83 11.36 -17.15
N LEU A 6 29.89 11.21 -16.22
CA LEU A 6 29.42 12.31 -15.38
C LEU A 6 30.56 12.81 -14.51
N THR A 7 30.67 14.12 -14.37
CA THR A 7 31.57 14.79 -13.42
C THR A 7 30.98 14.74 -12.02
N ASP A 8 31.82 14.86 -10.98
CA ASP A 8 31.35 14.79 -9.58
C ASP A 8 30.30 15.87 -9.26
N ASN A 9 30.35 17.01 -9.96
CA ASN A 9 29.36 18.09 -9.83
C ASN A 9 28.01 17.78 -10.49
N GLU A 10 27.95 16.78 -11.37
CA GLU A 10 26.72 16.29 -12.00
C GLU A 10 26.09 15.13 -11.22
N ILE A 11 26.80 14.59 -10.22
CA ILE A 11 26.31 13.50 -9.38
C ILE A 11 25.77 14.08 -8.07
N GLN A 12 24.46 14.04 -7.91
CA GLN A 12 23.82 14.44 -6.65
C GLN A 12 23.53 13.22 -5.79
N THR A 13 24.05 13.23 -4.56
CA THR A 13 23.88 12.13 -3.61
C THR A 13 22.75 12.47 -2.64
N PHE A 14 21.85 11.51 -2.42
CA PHE A 14 20.75 11.65 -1.46
C PHE A 14 20.85 10.57 -0.38
N VAL A 15 20.67 10.99 0.88
CA VAL A 15 20.47 10.07 2.01
C VAL A 15 19.04 10.23 2.47
N ILE A 16 18.26 9.15 2.40
CA ILE A 16 16.85 9.13 2.81
C ILE A 16 16.73 8.43 4.16
N CYS A 17 16.17 9.11 5.14
CA CYS A 17 15.99 8.60 6.49
C CYS A 17 14.52 8.35 6.78
N ALA A 18 14.18 7.08 7.03
CA ALA A 18 12.88 6.69 7.56
C ALA A 18 12.68 7.24 8.98
N ILE A 19 13.72 7.16 9.81
CA ILE A 19 13.74 7.71 11.18
C ILE A 19 14.14 9.18 11.12
N GLN A 20 13.44 10.03 11.88
CA GLN A 20 13.75 11.45 11.95
C GLN A 20 15.17 11.64 12.54
N PRO A 21 16.10 12.30 11.83
CA PRO A 21 17.43 12.54 12.36
C PRO A 21 17.36 13.38 13.65
N GLN A 22 18.29 13.17 14.58
CA GLN A 22 18.35 14.00 15.78
C GLN A 22 18.87 15.40 15.44
N LYS A 23 18.31 16.42 16.09
CA LYS A 23 18.68 17.83 15.85
C LYS A 23 20.16 18.09 16.06
N ALA A 24 20.72 17.59 17.18
CA ALA A 24 22.14 17.75 17.51
C ALA A 24 23.05 17.18 16.41
N ASN A 25 22.76 15.97 15.91
CA ASN A 25 23.55 15.35 14.85
C ASN A 25 23.48 16.16 13.56
N ARG A 26 22.29 16.63 13.15
CA ARG A 26 22.16 17.47 11.95
C ARG A 26 23.00 18.75 12.05
N GLU A 27 22.89 19.44 13.18
CA GLU A 27 23.60 20.70 13.42
C GLU A 27 25.12 20.49 13.46
N GLN A 28 25.59 19.40 14.08
CA GLN A 28 27.01 19.02 14.12
C GLN A 28 27.62 18.88 12.72
N TYR A 29 26.87 18.29 11.77
CA TYR A 29 27.31 18.12 10.38
C TYR A 29 26.88 19.28 9.46
N GLY A 30 26.41 20.39 10.04
CA GLY A 30 26.08 21.61 9.30
C GLY A 30 24.84 21.52 8.41
N TYR A 31 23.95 20.54 8.65
CA TYR A 31 22.72 20.39 7.88
C TYR A 31 21.65 21.39 8.31
N THR A 32 21.21 22.21 7.37
CA THR A 32 20.12 23.17 7.55
C THR A 32 19.01 22.93 6.53
N ILE A 33 17.79 23.38 6.85
CA ILE A 33 16.66 23.29 5.91
C ILE A 33 16.96 24.21 4.72
N GLN A 34 16.87 23.67 3.51
CA GLN A 34 17.16 24.44 2.30
C GLN A 34 15.89 25.05 1.69
N VAL A 35 14.90 24.20 1.39
CA VAL A 35 13.71 24.60 0.63
C VAL A 35 12.44 24.36 1.44
N GLN A 36 12.31 23.17 2.01
CA GLN A 36 11.11 22.74 2.71
C GLN A 36 11.45 21.81 3.88
N PRO A 37 10.53 21.68 4.86
CA PRO A 37 10.69 20.74 5.96
C PRO A 37 11.07 19.34 5.47
N GLY A 38 12.05 18.73 6.14
CA GLY A 38 12.54 17.40 5.81
C GLY A 38 13.58 17.33 4.69
N ILE A 39 13.91 18.42 4.00
CA ILE A 39 15.03 18.46 3.04
C ILE A 39 16.15 19.32 3.62
N TYR A 40 17.30 18.71 3.88
CA TYR A 40 18.45 19.35 4.48
C TYR A 40 19.67 19.31 3.55
N GLN A 41 20.41 20.41 3.54
CA GLN A 41 21.70 20.52 2.85
C GLN A 41 22.78 20.90 3.85
N SER A 42 23.96 20.29 3.76
CA SER A 42 25.09 20.69 4.59
C SER A 42 25.78 21.93 4.03
N THR A 43 26.19 22.83 4.91
CA THR A 43 27.08 23.95 4.57
C THR A 43 28.55 23.57 4.60
N GLN A 44 28.90 22.37 5.08
CA GLN A 44 30.28 21.90 5.16
C GLN A 44 30.72 21.34 3.82
N ILE A 45 31.92 21.73 3.35
CA ILE A 45 32.47 21.33 2.03
C ILE A 45 32.48 19.81 1.85
N ALA A 46 32.75 19.05 2.91
CA ALA A 46 32.80 17.58 2.85
C ALA A 46 31.42 16.93 2.60
N PHE A 47 30.32 17.60 2.91
CA PHE A 47 28.96 17.04 2.87
C PHE A 47 27.98 17.87 2.03
N ASN A 48 28.41 19.00 1.47
CA ASN A 48 27.57 19.92 0.71
C ASN A 48 27.04 19.37 -0.63
N HIS A 49 27.47 18.18 -1.03
CA HIS A 49 26.98 17.43 -2.19
C HIS A 49 26.00 16.31 -1.79
N ILE A 50 25.76 16.12 -0.49
CA ILE A 50 24.84 15.12 0.05
C ILE A 50 23.60 15.84 0.57
N THR A 51 22.46 15.57 -0.04
CA THR A 51 21.16 16.05 0.44
C THR A 51 20.56 15.00 1.38
N LEU A 52 20.18 15.43 2.58
CA LEU A 52 19.53 14.58 3.56
C LEU A 52 18.01 14.79 3.52
N ILE A 53 17.26 13.71 3.34
CA ILE A 53 15.80 13.70 3.27
C ILE A 53 15.23 12.94 4.47
N SER A 54 14.49 13.64 5.34
CA SER A 54 13.80 13.08 6.50
C SER A 54 12.32 12.85 6.19
N LEU A 55 11.94 11.58 5.99
CA LEU A 55 10.60 11.21 5.54
C LEU A 55 9.48 11.62 6.51
N ASN A 56 9.79 11.67 7.82
CA ASN A 56 8.84 12.08 8.85
C ASN A 56 8.53 13.58 8.85
N GLU A 57 9.39 14.39 8.24
CA GLU A 57 9.31 15.85 8.25
C GLU A 57 8.84 16.42 6.90
N LEU A 58 8.86 15.62 5.83
CA LEU A 58 8.36 16.03 4.51
C LEU A 58 6.88 16.46 4.57
N PRO A 59 6.42 17.43 3.76
CA PRO A 59 5.00 17.78 3.64
C PRO A 59 4.12 16.62 3.17
N ASP A 60 2.83 16.65 3.53
CA ASP A 60 1.82 15.66 3.10
C ASP A 60 1.38 15.95 1.65
N GLU A 61 2.28 15.78 0.69
CA GLU A 61 2.06 16.06 -0.74
C GLU A 61 2.27 14.83 -1.63
N LEU A 62 1.59 14.78 -2.78
CA LEU A 62 1.52 13.57 -3.60
C LEU A 62 2.90 13.11 -4.09
N HIS A 63 3.77 14.04 -4.50
CA HIS A 63 5.11 13.70 -4.97
C HIS A 63 6.00 13.12 -3.86
N ASN A 64 5.77 13.50 -2.59
CA ASN A 64 6.48 12.97 -1.43
C ASN A 64 5.89 11.63 -0.97
N ALA A 65 4.58 11.43 -1.15
CA ALA A 65 3.85 10.29 -0.62
C ALA A 65 4.44 8.93 -1.04
N TRP A 66 5.02 8.83 -2.25
CA TRP A 66 5.65 7.61 -2.76
C TRP A 66 6.82 7.11 -1.91
N ILE A 67 7.58 8.03 -1.30
CA ILE A 67 8.71 7.69 -0.43
C ILE A 67 8.32 7.78 1.05
N THR A 68 7.43 8.71 1.41
CA THR A 68 6.93 8.89 2.78
C THR A 68 6.13 7.68 3.28
N CYS A 69 5.64 6.81 2.39
CA CYS A 69 5.04 5.54 2.77
C CYS A 69 6.01 4.62 3.54
N LEU A 70 7.33 4.86 3.45
CA LEU A 70 8.40 4.18 4.19
C LEU A 70 8.83 4.92 5.47
N ALA A 71 8.17 6.03 5.82
CA ALA A 71 8.51 6.82 7.00
C ALA A 71 8.37 6.00 8.29
N SER A 72 9.13 6.34 9.32
CA SER A 72 9.08 5.59 10.57
C SER A 72 7.77 5.85 11.35
N LYS A 73 7.20 7.07 11.32
CA LYS A 73 5.98 7.36 12.09
C LYS A 73 4.73 6.77 11.44
N LYS A 74 3.96 5.98 12.21
CA LYS A 74 2.67 5.37 11.81
C LYS A 74 1.73 6.34 11.10
N LEU A 75 1.42 7.47 11.76
CA LEU A 75 0.49 8.46 11.21
C LEU A 75 1.00 9.06 9.89
N LYS A 76 2.32 9.19 9.75
CA LYS A 76 2.92 9.73 8.53
C LYS A 76 2.76 8.79 7.36
N ARG A 77 3.04 7.49 7.56
CA ARG A 77 2.79 6.45 6.55
C ARG A 77 1.33 6.41 6.15
N LEU A 78 0.41 6.35 7.11
CA LEU A 78 -1.03 6.23 6.85
C LEU A 78 -1.53 7.39 5.95
N LYS A 79 -1.11 8.62 6.24
CA LYS A 79 -1.43 9.77 5.40
C LYS A 79 -0.88 9.64 3.98
N ALA A 80 0.37 9.19 3.83
CA ALA A 80 0.97 8.95 2.53
C ALA A 80 0.18 7.90 1.72
N PHE A 81 -0.14 6.74 2.31
CA PHE A 81 -0.94 5.72 1.64
C PHE A 81 -2.35 6.21 1.26
N ASN A 82 -3.01 6.99 2.11
CA ASN A 82 -4.30 7.62 1.78
C ASN A 82 -4.20 8.57 0.58
N LEU A 83 -3.12 9.35 0.51
CA LEU A 83 -2.87 10.27 -0.59
C LEU A 83 -2.56 9.53 -1.90
N LEU A 84 -1.73 8.49 -1.83
CA LEU A 84 -1.44 7.62 -2.96
C LEU A 84 -2.71 6.95 -3.49
N LYS A 85 -3.57 6.45 -2.61
CA LYS A 85 -4.84 5.85 -3.02
C LYS A 85 -5.75 6.87 -3.72
N SER A 86 -5.99 8.02 -3.09
CA SER A 86 -6.97 9.00 -3.58
C SER A 86 -6.54 9.67 -4.89
N GLN A 87 -5.24 9.89 -5.07
CA GLN A 87 -4.70 10.66 -6.20
C GLN A 87 -3.65 9.88 -7.01
N GLY A 88 -2.71 9.22 -6.34
CA GLY A 88 -1.56 8.55 -6.97
C GLY A 88 -1.91 7.34 -7.83
N PHE A 89 -2.93 6.55 -7.46
CA PHE A 89 -3.24 5.29 -8.17
C PHE A 89 -3.76 5.50 -9.58
N LYS A 90 -4.29 6.69 -9.88
CA LYS A 90 -4.67 7.05 -11.25
C LYS A 90 -3.47 7.24 -12.16
N LEU A 91 -2.27 7.42 -11.59
CA LEU A 91 -1.05 7.79 -12.30
C LEU A 91 -0.09 6.60 -12.50
N ILE A 92 -0.40 5.43 -11.95
CA ILE A 92 0.50 4.27 -11.94
C ILE A 92 -0.16 3.02 -12.54
N SER A 93 0.68 2.14 -13.08
CA SER A 93 0.24 0.86 -13.64
C SER A 93 -0.23 -0.12 -12.55
N LYS A 94 -1.04 -1.10 -12.96
CA LYS A 94 -1.56 -2.15 -12.08
C LYS A 94 -0.45 -2.90 -11.29
N PRO A 95 0.68 -3.32 -11.89
CA PRO A 95 1.75 -3.98 -11.13
C PRO A 95 2.31 -3.12 -10.00
N PHE A 96 2.41 -1.80 -10.21
CA PHE A 96 2.93 -0.90 -9.19
C PHE A 96 1.91 -0.65 -8.07
N LYS A 97 0.60 -0.67 -8.37
CA LYS A 97 -0.46 -0.69 -7.33
C LYS A 97 -0.31 -1.91 -6.44
N TRP A 98 -0.13 -3.09 -7.05
CA TRP A 98 0.10 -4.34 -6.32
C TRP A 98 1.32 -4.30 -5.43
N PHE A 99 2.44 -3.81 -5.95
CA PHE A 99 3.65 -3.62 -5.15
C PHE A 99 3.37 -2.76 -3.90
N LEU A 100 2.61 -1.68 -4.02
CA LEU A 100 2.28 -0.82 -2.87
C LEU A 100 1.34 -1.48 -1.86
N VAL A 101 0.45 -2.36 -2.32
CA VAL A 101 -0.42 -3.17 -1.45
C VAL A 101 0.41 -4.15 -0.66
N GLU A 102 1.29 -4.90 -1.33
CA GLU A 102 2.17 -5.87 -0.71
C GLU A 102 3.13 -5.20 0.27
N LEU A 103 3.72 -4.07 -0.13
CA LEU A 103 4.56 -3.26 0.74
C LEU A 103 3.79 -2.82 1.99
N TRP A 104 2.55 -2.33 1.83
CA TRP A 104 1.70 -1.95 2.96
C TRP A 104 1.41 -3.13 3.89
N GLN A 105 1.04 -4.29 3.33
CA GLN A 105 0.78 -5.49 4.11
C GLN A 105 2.02 -5.89 4.92
N HIS A 106 3.18 -5.91 4.27
CA HIS A 106 4.44 -6.30 4.89
C HIS A 106 4.84 -5.37 6.05
N ILE A 107 4.74 -4.05 5.87
CA ILE A 107 5.04 -3.07 6.94
C ILE A 107 3.95 -2.99 8.02
N SER A 108 2.79 -3.61 7.78
CA SER A 108 1.66 -3.66 8.73
C SER A 108 1.65 -4.94 9.56
N THR A 109 2.19 -6.05 9.05
CA THR A 109 2.34 -7.30 9.78
C THR A 109 3.55 -7.24 10.70
N LYS A 110 3.33 -7.49 12.00
CA LYS A 110 4.33 -7.55 13.08
C LYS A 110 5.72 -8.05 12.64
N GLY A 111 6.73 -7.22 12.88
CA GLY A 111 8.11 -7.64 13.14
C GLY A 111 8.54 -7.14 14.53
N ASP A 112 9.63 -7.68 15.07
CA ASP A 112 10.22 -7.29 16.38
C ASP A 112 10.65 -5.81 16.46
N ASP A 113 10.60 -5.08 15.36
CA ASP A 113 10.88 -3.65 15.31
C ASP A 113 9.66 -2.81 15.76
N ASP A 114 9.93 -1.77 16.55
CA ASP A 114 9.04 -0.73 17.09
C ASP A 114 8.28 0.08 15.99
N MET A 115 8.40 -0.39 14.75
CA MET A 115 7.83 0.14 13.52
C MET A 115 6.55 -0.60 13.09
N ALA A 116 6.28 -1.77 13.69
CA ALA A 116 5.08 -2.55 13.44
C ALA A 116 3.82 -1.73 13.77
N LEU A 117 2.94 -1.59 12.77
CA LEU A 117 1.63 -1.01 13.01
C LEU A 117 0.81 -2.01 13.83
N ASN A 118 0.67 -1.78 15.13
CA ASN A 118 -0.47 -2.35 15.85
C ASN A 118 -1.72 -1.67 15.27
N LEU A 119 -2.25 -2.26 14.19
CA LEU A 119 -3.49 -1.85 13.58
C LEU A 119 -4.64 -2.42 14.41
N SER A 120 -5.60 -1.57 14.76
CA SER A 120 -6.84 -2.07 15.34
C SER A 120 -7.58 -2.93 14.30
N PRO A 121 -8.43 -3.88 14.72
CA PRO A 121 -9.29 -4.62 13.80
C PRO A 121 -10.13 -3.71 12.88
N GLN A 122 -10.51 -2.52 13.36
CA GLN A 122 -11.22 -1.52 12.58
C GLN A 122 -10.33 -0.88 11.51
N GLU A 123 -9.06 -0.59 11.84
CA GLU A 123 -8.08 -0.11 10.86
C GLU A 123 -7.83 -1.17 9.79
N ILE A 124 -7.65 -2.45 10.17
CA ILE A 124 -7.49 -3.58 9.23
C ILE A 124 -8.71 -3.70 8.30
N LYS A 125 -9.92 -3.61 8.84
CA LYS A 125 -11.17 -3.67 8.05
C LYS A 125 -11.28 -2.47 7.09
N ALA A 126 -11.06 -1.26 7.60
CA ALA A 126 -11.09 -0.05 6.78
C ALA A 126 -10.05 -0.13 5.66
N ILE A 127 -8.89 -0.74 5.92
CA ILE A 127 -7.86 -1.01 4.92
C ILE A 127 -8.35 -2.05 3.90
N GLY A 128 -8.90 -3.18 4.33
CA GLY A 128 -9.46 -4.18 3.41
C GLY A 128 -10.53 -3.58 2.47
N GLU A 129 -11.41 -2.74 3.01
CA GLU A 129 -12.40 -1.96 2.25
C GLU A 129 -11.74 -0.89 1.38
N MET A 130 -10.65 -0.27 1.85
CA MET A 130 -9.92 0.75 1.12
C MET A 130 -9.22 0.19 -0.12
N TRP A 131 -8.69 -1.02 -0.05
CA TRP A 131 -7.85 -1.59 -1.10
C TRP A 131 -8.64 -2.54 -2.02
N GLY A 132 -9.57 -3.33 -1.48
CA GLY A 132 -10.28 -4.38 -2.24
C GLY A 132 -11.05 -3.89 -3.48
N THR A 133 -11.67 -2.71 -3.44
CA THR A 133 -12.53 -2.22 -4.54
C THR A 133 -11.78 -1.50 -5.66
N SER A 134 -10.50 -1.16 -5.45
CA SER A 134 -9.72 -0.32 -6.39
C SER A 134 -8.55 -1.05 -7.06
N LEU A 135 -8.28 -2.28 -6.62
CA LEU A 135 -7.15 -3.10 -7.09
C LEU A 135 -7.51 -4.10 -8.17
N PHE A 136 -8.78 -4.51 -8.20
CA PHE A 136 -9.31 -5.49 -9.13
C PHE A 136 -10.34 -4.82 -10.03
N THR A 137 -10.28 -5.11 -11.32
CA THR A 137 -11.48 -5.01 -12.16
C THR A 137 -12.46 -6.11 -11.75
N GLU A 138 -13.73 -6.01 -12.20
CA GLU A 138 -14.71 -7.08 -11.96
C GLU A 138 -14.19 -8.43 -12.46
N ASP A 139 -13.64 -8.48 -13.68
CA ASP A 139 -13.07 -9.70 -14.26
C ASP A 139 -11.95 -10.32 -13.41
N GLU A 140 -11.07 -9.50 -12.84
CA GLU A 140 -9.94 -9.95 -12.02
C GLU A 140 -10.40 -10.43 -10.64
N PHE A 141 -11.47 -9.82 -10.12
CA PHE A 141 -12.11 -10.27 -8.90
C PHE A 141 -12.79 -11.63 -9.10
N GLU A 142 -13.44 -11.83 -10.25
CA GLU A 142 -14.01 -13.12 -10.63
C GLU A 142 -12.95 -14.21 -10.79
N GLU A 143 -11.82 -13.89 -11.45
CA GLU A 143 -10.67 -14.81 -11.57
C GLU A 143 -10.11 -15.19 -10.20
N LEU A 144 -9.90 -14.22 -9.30
CA LEU A 144 -9.45 -14.50 -7.94
C LEU A 144 -10.45 -15.40 -7.19
N LEU A 145 -11.75 -15.09 -7.28
CA LEU A 145 -12.80 -15.89 -6.65
C LEU A 145 -12.88 -17.30 -7.24
N SER A 146 -12.48 -17.53 -8.49
CA SER A 146 -12.45 -18.86 -9.09
C SER A 146 -11.44 -19.79 -8.40
N THR A 147 -10.39 -19.25 -7.79
CA THR A 147 -9.38 -20.01 -7.05
C THR A 147 -9.82 -20.36 -5.62
N VAL A 148 -10.89 -19.72 -5.11
CA VAL A 148 -11.39 -19.91 -3.75
C VAL A 148 -12.44 -21.03 -3.74
N PRO A 149 -12.35 -22.03 -2.85
CA PRO A 149 -13.35 -23.09 -2.74
C PRO A 149 -14.76 -22.54 -2.54
N LEU A 150 -15.75 -23.20 -3.16
CA LEU A 150 -17.13 -22.74 -3.17
C LEU A 150 -17.71 -22.59 -1.75
N GLU A 151 -17.32 -23.49 -0.84
CA GLU A 151 -17.75 -23.49 0.56
C GLU A 151 -17.29 -22.24 1.31
N VAL A 152 -16.11 -21.71 0.95
CA VAL A 152 -15.58 -20.47 1.54
C VAL A 152 -16.28 -19.26 0.93
N ARG A 153 -16.53 -19.27 -0.39
CA ARG A 153 -17.24 -18.20 -1.09
C ARG A 153 -18.66 -18.00 -0.58
N LEU A 154 -19.36 -19.10 -0.27
CA LEU A 154 -20.75 -19.08 0.19
C LEU A 154 -20.89 -18.92 1.72
N ARG A 155 -19.78 -18.89 2.46
CA ARG A 155 -19.81 -18.83 3.93
C ARG A 155 -20.49 -17.55 4.40
N GLY A 156 -21.55 -17.70 5.19
CA GLY A 156 -22.30 -16.59 5.79
C GLY A 156 -23.40 -16.02 4.90
N LEU A 157 -23.57 -16.52 3.66
CA LEU A 157 -24.73 -16.22 2.83
C LEU A 157 -25.92 -17.08 3.25
N LYS A 158 -27.13 -16.53 3.19
CA LYS A 158 -28.34 -17.32 3.37
C LYS A 158 -28.66 -18.06 2.06
N PRO A 159 -29.16 -19.31 2.13
CA PRO A 159 -29.56 -20.03 0.92
C PRO A 159 -30.53 -19.24 0.03
N THR A 160 -31.48 -18.50 0.62
CA THR A 160 -32.43 -17.65 -0.11
C THR A 160 -31.75 -16.55 -0.93
N ASP A 161 -30.67 -15.96 -0.41
CA ASP A 161 -29.95 -14.89 -1.09
C ASP A 161 -29.21 -15.44 -2.31
N VAL A 162 -28.67 -16.65 -2.21
CA VAL A 162 -28.02 -17.36 -3.32
C VAL A 162 -29.04 -17.75 -4.39
N MET A 163 -30.22 -18.22 -3.96
CA MET A 163 -31.26 -18.69 -4.89
C MET A 163 -31.80 -17.59 -5.81
N ASN A 164 -31.80 -16.34 -5.36
CA ASN A 164 -32.23 -15.19 -6.16
C ASN A 164 -31.35 -14.90 -7.40
N TYR A 165 -30.16 -15.50 -7.48
CA TYR A 165 -29.25 -15.33 -8.61
C TYR A 165 -29.40 -16.43 -9.69
N PHE A 166 -30.14 -17.50 -9.42
CA PHE A 166 -30.39 -18.55 -10.41
C PHE A 166 -31.53 -18.16 -11.35
N LYS A 167 -31.39 -18.54 -12.62
CA LYS A 167 -32.48 -18.42 -13.59
C LYS A 167 -33.56 -19.48 -13.32
N PRO A 168 -34.81 -19.27 -13.76
CA PRO A 168 -35.89 -20.23 -13.55
C PRO A 168 -35.55 -21.66 -13.97
N GLU A 169 -34.85 -21.84 -15.09
CA GLU A 169 -34.48 -23.17 -15.60
C GLU A 169 -33.48 -23.89 -14.67
N GLN A 170 -32.61 -23.13 -13.99
CA GLN A 170 -31.63 -23.67 -13.04
C GLN A 170 -32.29 -24.03 -11.71
N LEU A 171 -33.34 -23.29 -11.32
CA LEU A 171 -34.13 -23.60 -10.13
C LEU A 171 -34.88 -24.93 -10.30
N GLU A 172 -35.46 -25.17 -11.47
CA GLU A 172 -36.11 -26.44 -11.81
C GLU A 172 -35.12 -27.62 -11.76
N GLU A 173 -33.89 -27.44 -12.24
CA GLU A 173 -32.83 -28.46 -12.16
C GLU A 173 -32.43 -28.79 -10.71
N ILE A 174 -32.31 -27.74 -9.87
CA ILE A 174 -32.02 -27.90 -8.44
C ILE A 174 -33.17 -28.64 -7.72
N GLU A 175 -34.42 -28.29 -8.00
CA GLU A 175 -35.60 -28.95 -7.43
C GLU A 175 -35.65 -30.44 -7.82
N ALA A 176 -35.42 -30.75 -9.10
CA ALA A 176 -35.36 -32.12 -9.59
C ALA A 176 -34.25 -32.93 -8.90
N TYR A 177 -33.06 -32.34 -8.71
CA TYR A 177 -31.96 -32.97 -7.97
C TYR A 177 -32.32 -33.25 -6.50
N LEU A 178 -32.98 -32.32 -5.82
CA LEU A 178 -33.40 -32.49 -4.43
C LEU A 178 -34.46 -33.60 -4.28
N GLU A 179 -35.42 -33.68 -5.20
CA GLU A 179 -36.42 -34.75 -5.21
C GLU A 179 -35.78 -36.13 -5.47
N GLN A 180 -34.79 -36.23 -6.37
CA GLN A 180 -34.03 -37.47 -6.56
C GLN A 180 -33.27 -37.89 -5.29
N ARG A 181 -32.66 -36.95 -4.56
CA ARG A 181 -31.97 -37.28 -3.29
C ARG A 181 -32.93 -37.73 -2.19
N LYS A 182 -34.15 -37.18 -2.14
CA LYS A 182 -35.18 -37.62 -1.17
C LYS A 182 -35.66 -39.04 -1.45
N GLN A 183 -35.69 -39.46 -2.70
CA GLN A 183 -36.08 -40.83 -3.09
C GLN A 183 -34.97 -41.87 -2.84
N GLN A 184 -33.72 -41.42 -2.69
CA GLN A 184 -32.55 -42.26 -2.42
C GLN A 184 -32.16 -42.32 -0.92
N SER A 185 -32.88 -41.60 -0.05
CA SER A 185 -32.68 -41.57 1.40
C SER A 185 -33.84 -42.21 2.14
#